data_AF-K2FCE9-F1
#
_entry.id   AF-K2FCE9-F1
#
_cell.length_a   1.000
_cell.length_b   1.000
_cell.length_c   1.000
_cell.angle_alpha   90.00
_cell.angle_beta   90.00
_cell.angle_gamma   90.00
#
_symmetry.space_group_name_H-M   'P 1'
#
loop_
_entity.id
_entity.type
_entity.pdbx_description
1 polymer ?
#
loop_
_entity_poly.entity_id
_entity_poly.type
_entity_poly.pdbx_seq_one_letter_code
_entity_poly.pdbx_strand_id
1 'polypeptide(L)'
;MSEHHPITSKKRAGALSSSLFLVGLATLIFTQAWWPGIMLIVGLPLALRQYLLGRNYDMLVTLVVFIGTFVTVQFDISWRIFLPILFTLGAIYIFFREFFGPDETDEQEREEQLNHEIEENKK
;
A
#
# COMPACT_ATOMS: atom_id res chain seq x y z
N MET A 1 -2.62 -22.70 2.79
CA MET A 1 -2.79 -22.35 1.35
C MET A 1 -3.82 -21.25 1.24
N SER A 2 -3.41 -19.99 1.31
CA SER A 2 -4.21 -18.88 0.78
C SER A 2 -3.32 -18.18 -0.24
N GLU A 3 -3.43 -18.63 -1.49
CA GLU A 3 -2.74 -18.02 -2.61
C GLU A 3 -3.09 -16.52 -2.66
N HIS A 4 -2.09 -15.66 -2.50
CA HIS A 4 -2.26 -14.22 -2.72
C HIS A 4 -2.38 -13.95 -4.22
N HIS A 5 -3.54 -14.31 -4.77
CA HIS A 5 -3.87 -14.10 -6.17
C HIS A 5 -3.88 -12.59 -6.47
N PRO A 6 -3.10 -12.11 -7.46
CA PRO A 6 -3.25 -10.74 -7.94
C PRO A 6 -4.66 -10.57 -8.49
N ILE A 7 -5.44 -9.65 -7.90
CA ILE A 7 -6.84 -9.40 -8.27
C ILE A 7 -6.93 -9.03 -9.77
N THR A 8 -5.89 -8.41 -10.32
CA THR A 8 -5.82 -8.04 -11.73
C THR A 8 -4.40 -8.12 -12.33
N SER A 9 -4.32 -8.25 -13.66
CA SER A 9 -3.06 -8.15 -14.41
C SER A 9 -2.39 -6.78 -14.19
N LYS A 10 -1.05 -6.77 -14.06
CA LYS A 10 -0.22 -5.56 -13.89
C LYS A 10 -0.57 -4.42 -14.87
N LYS A 11 -0.96 -4.75 -16.11
CA LYS A 11 -1.39 -3.78 -17.13
C LYS A 11 -2.71 -3.08 -16.77
N ARG A 12 -3.68 -3.82 -16.24
CA ARG A 12 -4.99 -3.27 -15.81
C ARG A 12 -4.84 -2.44 -14.54
N ALA A 13 -4.03 -2.90 -13.59
CA ALA A 13 -3.72 -2.14 -12.38
C ALA A 13 -3.07 -0.78 -12.70
N GLY A 14 -2.12 -0.77 -13.66
CA GLY A 14 -1.52 0.46 -14.17
C GLY A 14 -2.53 1.39 -14.84
N ALA A 15 -3.39 0.85 -15.71
CA ALA A 15 -4.41 1.64 -16.39
C ALA A 15 -5.40 2.29 -15.39
N LEU A 16 -5.91 1.53 -14.41
CA LEU A 16 -6.82 2.04 -13.38
C LEU A 16 -6.17 3.11 -12.51
N SER A 17 -4.93 2.89 -12.08
CA SER A 17 -4.16 3.88 -11.32
C SER A 17 -3.99 5.18 -12.12
N SER A 18 -3.59 5.09 -13.39
CA SER A 18 -3.41 6.28 -14.24
C SER A 18 -4.72 7.02 -14.48
N SER A 19 -5.82 6.30 -14.73
CA SER A 19 -7.15 6.91 -14.85
C SER A 19 -7.55 7.64 -13.57
N LEU A 20 -7.37 7.02 -12.40
CA LEU A 20 -7.67 7.65 -11.13
C LEU A 20 -6.82 8.89 -10.88
N PHE A 21 -5.53 8.85 -11.24
CA PHE A 21 -4.63 9.99 -11.14
C PHE A 21 -5.09 11.16 -12.00
N LEU A 22 -5.50 10.90 -13.25
CA LEU A 22 -5.98 11.95 -14.17
C LEU A 22 -7.29 12.58 -13.69
N VAL A 23 -8.23 11.79 -13.18
CA VAL A 23 -9.47 12.31 -12.59
C VAL A 23 -9.16 13.14 -11.34
N GLY A 24 -8.25 12.68 -10.50
CA GLY A 24 -7.76 13.43 -9.34
C GLY A 24 -7.13 14.77 -9.74
N LEU A 25 -6.27 14.77 -10.77
CA LEU A 25 -5.62 15.97 -11.28
C LEU A 25 -6.62 16.98 -11.83
N ALA A 26 -7.61 16.53 -12.61
CA ALA A 26 -8.69 17.38 -13.10
C ALA A 26 -9.47 18.03 -11.94
N THR A 27 -9.75 17.26 -10.90
CA THR A 27 -10.42 17.74 -9.69
C THR A 27 -9.56 18.77 -8.93
N LEU A 28 -8.24 18.59 -8.88
CA LEU A 28 -7.31 19.55 -8.23
C LEU A 28 -7.34 20.91 -8.91
N ILE A 29 -7.26 20.90 -10.24
CA ILE A 29 -7.23 22.12 -11.04
C ILE A 29 -8.55 22.86 -10.89
N PHE A 30 -9.67 22.13 -10.85
CA PHE A 30 -11.00 22.70 -10.65
C PHE A 30 -11.18 23.31 -9.26
N THR A 31 -10.74 22.61 -8.21
CA THR A 31 -10.90 23.06 -6.81
C THR A 31 -9.88 24.11 -6.39
N GLN A 32 -8.79 24.27 -7.15
CA GLN A 32 -7.61 25.09 -6.82
C GLN A 32 -7.00 24.82 -5.44
N ALA A 33 -7.39 23.71 -4.80
CA ALA A 33 -6.91 23.29 -3.48
C ALA A 33 -5.61 22.49 -3.61
N TRP A 34 -4.58 23.14 -4.16
CA TRP A 34 -3.27 22.54 -4.45
C TRP A 34 -2.66 21.86 -3.22
N TRP A 35 -2.78 22.51 -2.06
CA TRP A 35 -2.37 21.98 -0.77
C TRP A 35 -3.58 21.91 0.16
N PRO A 36 -3.85 20.77 0.84
CA PRO A 36 -3.16 19.47 0.81
C PRO A 36 -3.61 18.50 -0.30
N GLY A 37 -4.48 18.91 -1.23
CA GLY A 37 -5.14 18.02 -2.19
C GLY A 37 -4.22 17.16 -3.06
N ILE A 38 -3.01 17.65 -3.38
CA ILE A 38 -2.05 16.89 -4.18
C ILE A 38 -1.59 15.59 -3.52
N MET A 39 -1.55 15.55 -2.17
CA MET A 39 -1.19 14.34 -1.42
C MET A 39 -2.18 13.20 -1.69
N LEU A 40 -3.47 13.52 -1.75
CA LEU A 40 -4.50 12.51 -2.07
C LEU A 40 -4.39 12.05 -3.52
N ILE A 41 -4.12 12.96 -4.45
CA ILE A 41 -4.07 12.63 -5.89
C ILE A 41 -2.88 11.76 -6.22
N VAL A 42 -1.77 11.91 -5.52
CA VAL A 42 -0.61 11.02 -5.69
C VAL A 42 -0.80 9.74 -4.87
N GLY A 43 -1.29 9.86 -3.63
CA GLY A 43 -1.43 8.75 -2.70
C GLY A 43 -2.49 7.71 -3.09
N LEU A 44 -3.68 8.13 -3.54
CA LEU A 44 -4.78 7.23 -3.88
C LEU A 44 -4.47 6.31 -5.06
N PRO A 45 -3.96 6.80 -6.21
CA PRO A 45 -3.55 5.94 -7.32
C PRO A 45 -2.44 4.97 -6.93
N LEU A 46 -1.47 5.44 -6.15
CA LEU A 46 -0.35 4.63 -5.70
C LEU A 46 -0.83 3.49 -4.78
N ALA A 47 -1.68 3.80 -3.80
CA ALA A 47 -2.31 2.82 -2.92
C ALA A 47 -3.19 1.85 -3.72
N LEU A 48 -4.02 2.34 -4.65
CA LEU A 48 -4.86 1.50 -5.50
C LEU A 48 -4.03 0.51 -6.33
N ARG A 49 -2.91 0.97 -6.91
CA ARG A 49 -2.00 0.10 -7.64
C ARG A 49 -1.43 -0.99 -6.74
N GLN A 50 -1.01 -0.65 -5.52
CA GLN A 50 -0.44 -1.60 -4.57
C GLN A 50 -1.50 -2.61 -4.10
N TYR A 51 -2.74 -2.17 -3.86
CA TYR A 51 -3.88 -3.05 -3.55
C TYR A 51 -4.15 -4.05 -4.69
N LEU A 52 -4.23 -3.56 -5.93
CA LEU A 52 -4.50 -4.41 -7.10
C LEU A 52 -3.38 -5.43 -7.38
N LEU A 53 -2.16 -5.17 -6.87
CA LEU A 53 -1.01 -6.06 -6.95
C LEU A 53 -0.90 -7.03 -5.76
N GLY A 54 -1.83 -6.98 -4.79
CA GLY A 54 -1.81 -7.83 -3.60
C GLY A 54 -0.81 -7.41 -2.51
N ARG A 55 -0.08 -6.30 -2.70
CA ARG A 55 0.84 -5.72 -1.69
C ARG A 55 0.07 -4.90 -0.67
N ASN A 56 -0.71 -5.58 0.15
CA ASN A 56 -1.57 -4.96 1.17
C ASN A 56 -0.75 -4.21 2.23
N TYR A 57 0.44 -4.71 2.60
CA TYR A 57 1.36 -4.05 3.53
C TYR A 57 1.73 -2.65 3.05
N ASP A 58 2.30 -2.56 1.85
CA ASP A 58 2.74 -1.28 1.30
C ASP A 58 1.56 -0.34 1.06
N MET A 59 0.41 -0.90 0.65
CA MET A 59 -0.79 -0.12 0.41
C MET A 59 -1.25 0.56 1.70
N LEU A 60 -1.27 -0.18 2.80
CA LEU A 60 -1.66 0.33 4.11
C LEU A 60 -0.68 1.41 4.59
N VAL A 61 0.63 1.18 4.46
CA VAL A 61 1.66 2.19 4.78
C VAL A 61 1.48 3.45 3.93
N THR A 62 1.33 3.28 2.62
CA THR A 62 1.13 4.39 1.68
C THR A 62 -0.14 5.18 2.04
N LEU A 63 -1.23 4.49 2.33
CA LEU A 63 -2.50 5.09 2.68
C LEU A 63 -2.41 5.85 4.02
N VAL A 64 -1.78 5.27 5.04
CA VAL A 64 -1.54 5.92 6.34
C VAL A 64 -0.68 7.17 6.18
N VAL A 65 0.39 7.12 5.37
CA VAL A 65 1.27 8.26 5.15
C VAL A 65 0.54 9.38 4.40
N PHE A 66 -0.09 9.10 3.26
CA PHE A 66 -0.71 10.13 2.44
C PHE A 66 -2.01 10.67 3.03
N ILE A 67 -2.91 9.80 3.52
CA ILE A 67 -4.16 10.24 4.17
C ILE A 67 -3.86 10.85 5.54
N GLY A 68 -2.97 10.24 6.32
CA GLY A 68 -2.58 10.78 7.62
C GLY A 68 -1.99 12.18 7.49
N THR A 69 -1.09 12.39 6.52
CA THR A 69 -0.53 13.73 6.25
C THR A 69 -1.60 14.70 5.77
N PHE A 70 -2.49 14.28 4.87
CA PHE A 70 -3.60 15.12 4.41
C PHE A 70 -4.48 15.58 5.57
N VAL A 71 -4.88 14.66 6.46
CA VAL A 71 -5.70 14.97 7.63
C VAL A 71 -4.95 15.92 8.58
N THR A 72 -3.68 15.64 8.87
CA THR A 72 -2.87 16.50 9.75
C THR A 72 -2.81 17.94 9.24
N VAL A 73 -2.60 18.12 7.94
CA VAL A 73 -2.56 19.46 7.33
C VAL A 73 -3.95 20.10 7.27
N GLN A 74 -4.98 19.34 6.88
CA GLN A 74 -6.34 19.88 6.69
C GLN A 74 -7.01 20.32 7.99
N PHE A 75 -6.67 19.68 9.11
CA PHE A 75 -7.24 19.94 10.43
C PHE A 75 -6.28 20.70 11.36
N ASP A 76 -5.15 21.19 10.85
CA ASP A 76 -4.10 21.88 11.63
C ASP A 76 -3.74 21.11 12.92
N ILE A 77 -3.62 19.78 12.80
CA ILE A 77 -3.39 18.94 13.97
C ILE A 77 -1.97 19.19 14.46
N SER A 78 -1.85 19.58 15.73
CA SER A 78 -0.55 19.78 16.35
C SER A 78 0.26 18.48 16.32
N TRP A 79 1.52 18.59 15.88
CA TRP A 79 2.49 17.48 15.85
C TRP A 79 2.61 16.71 17.18
N ARG A 80 2.30 17.39 18.30
CA ARG A 80 2.25 16.81 19.65
C ARG A 80 1.19 15.71 19.80
N ILE A 81 0.10 15.77 19.03
CA ILE A 81 -0.99 14.80 19.03
C ILE A 81 -0.78 13.77 17.91
N PHE A 82 -0.31 14.21 16.74
CA PHE A 82 -0.09 13.33 15.59
C PHE A 82 0.99 12.26 15.86
N LEU A 83 2.14 12.65 16.43
CA LEU A 83 3.23 11.72 16.74
C LEU A 83 2.81 10.55 17.62
N PRO A 84 2.17 10.75 18.80
CA PRO A 84 1.76 9.64 19.64
C PRO A 84 0.71 8.74 18.97
N ILE A 85 -0.21 9.30 18.17
CA ILE A 85 -1.16 8.48 17.40
C ILE A 85 -0.42 7.62 16.37
N LEU A 86 0.53 8.20 15.64
CA LEU A 86 1.31 7.48 14.63
C LEU A 86 2.14 6.35 15.26
N PHE A 87 2.80 6.61 16.39
CA PHE A 87 3.54 5.59 17.14
C PHE A 87 2.64 4.51 17.69
N THR A 88 1.45 4.86 18.20
CA THR A 88 0.48 3.89 18.72
C THR A 88 -0.02 2.99 17.59
N LEU A 89 -0.40 3.56 16.45
CA LEU A 89 -0.80 2.80 15.26
C LEU A 89 0.34 1.91 14.74
N GLY A 90 1.57 2.44 14.66
CA GLY A 90 2.74 1.66 14.26
C GLY A 90 3.04 0.50 15.19
N ALA A 91 2.93 0.70 16.51
CA ALA A 91 3.12 -0.35 17.50
C ALA A 91 2.03 -1.42 17.42
N ILE A 92 0.76 -1.01 17.33
CA ILE A 92 -0.36 -1.93 17.12
C ILE A 92 -0.16 -2.72 15.83
N TYR A 93 0.28 -2.05 14.77
CA TYR A 93 0.51 -2.68 13.48
C TYR A 93 1.62 -3.74 13.54
N ILE A 94 2.79 -3.42 14.10
CA ILE A 94 3.88 -4.38 14.30
C ILE A 94 3.40 -5.55 15.16
N PHE A 95 2.66 -5.26 16.23
CA PHE A 95 2.09 -6.29 17.10
C PHE A 95 1.18 -7.25 16.33
N PHE A 96 0.24 -6.75 15.52
CA PHE A 96 -0.60 -7.62 14.69
C PHE A 96 0.21 -8.38 13.64
N ARG A 97 1.22 -7.76 13.03
CA ARG A 97 2.09 -8.44 12.06
C ARG A 97 2.85 -9.60 12.72
N GLU A 98 3.43 -9.36 13.88
CA GLU A 98 4.21 -10.37 14.62
C GLU A 98 3.33 -11.53 15.11
N PHE A 99 2.10 -11.23 15.54
CA PHE A 99 1.20 -12.25 16.10
C PHE A 99 0.33 -12.97 15.06
N PHE A 100 0.09 -12.39 13.88
CA PHE A 100 -0.86 -12.93 12.89
C PHE A 100 -0.33 -12.97 11.45
N GLY A 101 0.86 -12.46 11.16
CA GLY A 101 1.45 -12.50 9.82
C GLY A 101 2.08 -13.86 9.51
N PRO A 102 1.81 -14.48 8.34
CA PRO A 102 2.62 -15.59 7.87
C PRO A 102 4.04 -15.07 7.60
N ASP A 103 5.06 -15.73 8.13
CA ASP A 103 6.47 -15.41 7.88
C ASP A 103 6.72 -15.33 6.37
N GLU A 104 7.04 -14.15 5.86
CA GLU A 104 7.42 -13.93 4.45
C GLU A 104 8.65 -14.78 4.05
N THR A 105 9.36 -15.32 5.05
CA THR A 105 10.45 -16.31 4.91
C THR A 105 9.97 -17.64 4.31
N ASP A 106 8.73 -18.05 4.55
CA ASP A 106 8.21 -19.37 4.15
C ASP A 106 7.86 -19.44 2.65
N GLU A 107 7.57 -18.32 1.98
CA GLU A 107 7.30 -18.32 0.53
C GLU A 107 8.57 -18.40 -0.33
N GLN A 108 9.65 -17.69 0.05
CA GLN A 108 10.93 -17.80 -0.64
C GLN A 108 11.59 -19.18 -0.47
N GLU A 109 11.54 -19.75 0.74
CA GLU A 109 12.07 -21.10 0.99
C GLU A 109 11.26 -22.18 0.25
N ARG A 110 9.93 -22.02 0.11
CA ARG A 110 9.10 -22.94 -0.70
C ARG A 110 9.40 -22.86 -2.19
N GLU A 111 9.60 -21.65 -2.73
CA GLU A 111 9.96 -21.49 -4.15
C GLU A 111 11.35 -22.06 -4.46
N GLU A 112 12.32 -21.91 -3.55
CA GLU A 112 13.63 -22.55 -3.68
C GLU A 112 13.54 -24.08 -3.61
N GLN A 113 12.76 -24.63 -2.67
CA GLN A 113 12.53 -26.08 -2.59
C GLN A 113 11.83 -26.64 -3.83
N LEU A 114 10.83 -25.93 -4.36
CA LEU A 114 10.11 -26.34 -5.57
C LEU A 114 11.03 -26.34 -6.81
N ASN A 115 11.90 -25.33 -6.94
CA ASN A 115 12.89 -25.29 -8.02
C ASN A 115 13.93 -26.41 -7.89
N HIS A 116 14.33 -26.75 -6.66
CA HIS A 116 15.28 -27.82 -6.41
C HIS A 116 14.69 -29.22 -6.72
N GLU A 117 13.40 -29.45 -6.46
CA GLU A 117 12.68 -30.66 -6.89
C GLU A 117 12.56 -30.77 -8.41
N ILE A 118 12.31 -29.66 -9.11
CA ILE A 118 12.20 -29.64 -10.58
C ILE A 118 13.55 -29.93 -11.23
N GLU A 119 14.66 -29.47 -10.65
CA GLU A 119 16.01 -29.80 -11.15
C GLU A 119 16.38 -31.27 -10.91
N GLU A 120 15.99 -31.85 -9.77
CA GLU A 120 16.31 -33.24 -9.45
C GLU A 120 15.52 -34.23 -10.33
N ASN A 121 14.27 -33.90 -10.67
CA ASN A 121 13.41 -34.74 -11.53
C ASN A 121 13.76 -34.66 -13.04
N LYS A 122 14.67 -33.75 -13.42
CA LYS A 122 15.09 -33.53 -14.81
C LYS A 122 16.41 -34.23 -15.15
N LYS A 123 17.02 -34.92 -14.18
CA LYS A 123 18.31 -35.63 -14.30
C LYS A 123 18.10 -37.13 -14.32
#